data_AF-A0AA42R329-F1
#
_entry.id   AF-A0AA42R329-F1
#
_cell.length_a   1.000
_cell.length_b   1.000
_cell.length_c   1.000
_cell.angle_alpha   90.00
_cell.angle_beta   90.00
_cell.angle_gamma   90.00
#
_symmetry.space_group_name_H-M   'P 1'
#
loop_
_entity.id
_entity.type
_entity.pdbx_description
1 polymer ?
#
loop_
_entity_poly.entity_id
_entity_poly.type
_entity_poly.pdbx_seq_one_letter_code
_entity_poly.pdbx_strand_id
1 'polypeptide(L)'
;MLEMFEKIEKKHWQDKIKKISKFRVIKMQDLDDAKVIEVLAKVLTKKGISKVKHNSYISKVLQITTSAGYKKLNGATKWEVQQLIKVVQSVGMDMIEFFLIYYEDNKEIQDAIWNDGRSEHSCKVCLYPEGSEVNTEYSALKVADQWNIFPTNDLKDELLYESKRSIESIVINPKVISSTKYRIALLDDDANITESLKEILSNDYYQVDTYDNLKKLTQAVATNPYDAYVLDWIIGDETSFKLVKAIRSSKNKNAMIIVLTGQLSGIKDDEIVKSIHDYDIVGPYEKPIKSGIIKSNIEKYFAR
;
A
#
# COMPACT_ATOMS: atom_id res chain seq x y z
N MET A 1 33.55 -0.39 9.61
CA MET A 1 32.53 0.55 9.09
C MET A 1 31.34 -0.16 8.44
N LEU A 2 31.54 -1.17 7.58
CA LEU A 2 30.45 -1.96 6.98
C LEU A 2 29.50 -2.61 8.01
N GLU A 3 30.04 -3.24 9.05
CA GLU A 3 29.22 -3.87 10.11
C GLU A 3 28.40 -2.87 10.94
N MET A 4 28.84 -1.61 10.98
CA MET A 4 28.14 -0.54 11.71
C MET A 4 26.95 -0.04 10.90
N PHE A 5 27.10 0.06 9.57
CA PHE A 5 26.01 0.38 8.65
C PHE A 5 24.95 -0.73 8.61
N GLU A 6 25.34 -2.00 8.55
CA GLU A 6 24.38 -3.12 8.61
C GLU A 6 23.57 -3.15 9.92
N LYS A 7 24.20 -2.82 11.05
CA LYS A 7 23.51 -2.72 12.35
C LYS A 7 22.53 -1.56 12.40
N ILE A 8 22.87 -0.41 11.81
CA ILE A 8 21.99 0.78 11.76
C ILE A 8 20.80 0.51 10.84
N GLU A 9 21.01 -0.13 9.68
CA GLU A 9 19.93 -0.51 8.76
C GLU A 9 18.99 -1.55 9.37
N LYS A 10 19.52 -2.60 10.01
CA LYS A 10 18.70 -3.60 10.73
C LYS A 10 17.86 -2.95 11.83
N LYS A 11 18.44 -2.02 12.59
CA LYS A 11 17.72 -1.32 13.67
C LYS A 11 16.63 -0.41 13.10
N HIS A 12 16.91 0.32 12.02
CA HIS A 12 15.94 1.18 11.35
C HIS A 12 14.75 0.39 10.79
N TRP A 13 15.00 -0.79 10.20
CA TRP A 13 13.95 -1.69 9.72
C TRP A 13 13.17 -2.35 10.87
N GLN A 14 13.84 -2.77 11.95
CA GLN A 14 13.19 -3.30 13.16
C GLN A 14 12.27 -2.26 13.81
N ASP A 15 12.67 -0.99 13.86
CA ASP A 15 11.86 0.10 14.41
C ASP A 15 10.68 0.48 13.48
N LYS A 16 10.84 0.37 12.16
CA LYS A 16 9.73 0.45 11.19
C LYS A 16 8.75 -0.70 11.33
N ILE A 17 9.23 -1.93 11.48
CA ILE A 17 8.39 -3.13 11.72
C ILE A 17 7.66 -3.00 13.06
N LYS A 18 8.31 -2.46 14.11
CA LYS A 18 7.65 -2.13 15.38
C LYS A 18 6.60 -1.02 15.22
N LYS A 19 6.79 -0.03 14.36
CA LYS A 19 5.73 0.96 14.03
C LYS A 19 4.56 0.34 13.26
N ILE A 20 4.79 -0.72 12.49
CA ILE A 20 3.75 -1.51 11.82
C ILE A 20 3.05 -2.47 12.82
N SER A 21 3.58 -2.65 14.03
CA SER A 21 3.06 -3.62 15.03
C SER A 21 1.71 -3.26 15.67
N LYS A 22 1.01 -2.21 15.22
CA LYS A 22 -0.42 -2.05 15.51
C LYS A 22 -1.32 -2.95 14.65
N PHE A 23 -0.77 -3.68 13.67
CA PHE A 23 -1.48 -4.80 13.05
C PHE A 23 -1.36 -6.03 13.95
N ARG A 24 -2.50 -6.48 14.49
CA ARG A 24 -2.58 -7.76 15.18
C ARG A 24 -2.36 -8.85 14.12
N VAL A 25 -1.14 -9.39 14.06
CA VAL A 25 -0.89 -10.67 13.38
C VAL A 25 -1.60 -11.72 14.22
N ILE A 26 -2.80 -12.10 13.80
CA ILE A 26 -3.53 -13.21 14.40
C ILE A 26 -2.68 -14.46 14.18
N LYS A 27 -2.16 -15.01 15.28
CA LYS A 27 -1.54 -16.33 15.24
C LYS A 27 -2.67 -17.34 15.20
N MET A 28 -2.64 -18.23 14.23
CA MET A 28 -3.69 -19.24 14.01
C MET A 28 -3.84 -20.24 15.18
N GLN A 29 -2.91 -20.22 16.14
CA GLN A 29 -2.96 -20.97 17.41
C GLN A 29 -3.96 -20.39 18.42
N ASP A 30 -4.50 -19.20 18.19
CA ASP A 30 -5.46 -18.53 19.08
C ASP A 30 -6.93 -18.69 18.62
N LEU A 31 -7.19 -19.51 17.59
CA LEU A 31 -8.54 -19.72 17.09
C LEU A 31 -9.35 -20.64 18.03
N ASP A 32 -10.54 -20.17 18.40
CA ASP A 32 -11.56 -20.99 19.04
C ASP A 32 -12.04 -22.08 18.06
N ASP A 33 -11.73 -23.34 18.39
CA ASP A 33 -12.09 -24.54 17.63
C ASP A 33 -13.60 -24.63 17.38
N ALA A 34 -14.44 -24.25 18.35
CA ALA A 34 -15.90 -24.26 18.20
C ALA A 34 -16.35 -23.23 17.16
N LYS A 35 -15.73 -22.05 17.18
CA LYS A 35 -16.01 -21.00 16.21
C LYS A 35 -15.54 -21.36 14.81
N VAL A 36 -14.38 -22.02 14.69
CA VAL A 36 -13.86 -22.50 13.39
C VAL A 36 -14.87 -23.44 12.73
N ILE A 37 -15.44 -24.36 13.52
CA ILE A 37 -16.46 -25.31 13.04
C ILE A 37 -17.72 -24.58 12.56
N GLU A 38 -18.23 -23.63 13.34
CA GLU A 38 -19.41 -22.83 12.99
C GLU A 38 -19.20 -22.08 11.66
N VAL A 39 -18.06 -21.39 11.56
CA VAL A 39 -17.71 -20.57 10.38
C VAL A 39 -17.48 -21.44 9.16
N LEU A 40 -16.80 -22.58 9.30
CA LEU A 40 -16.65 -23.56 8.22
C LEU A 40 -18.01 -24.04 7.72
N ALA A 41 -18.95 -24.38 8.60
CA ALA A 41 -20.29 -24.80 8.19
C ALA A 41 -21.02 -23.69 7.41
N LYS A 42 -20.87 -22.43 7.83
CA LYS A 42 -21.41 -21.26 7.11
C LYS A 42 -20.78 -21.09 5.73
N VAL A 43 -19.45 -21.15 5.66
CA VAL A 43 -18.67 -21.04 4.41
C VAL A 43 -19.05 -22.13 3.41
N LEU A 44 -19.08 -23.39 3.83
CA LEU A 44 -19.47 -24.53 2.97
C LEU A 44 -20.89 -24.34 2.43
N THR A 45 -21.82 -23.93 3.28
CA THR A 45 -23.22 -23.68 2.87
C THR A 45 -23.32 -22.52 1.87
N LYS A 46 -22.64 -21.40 2.14
CA LYS A 46 -22.62 -20.22 1.26
C LYS A 46 -22.02 -20.53 -0.11
N LYS A 47 -21.05 -21.44 -0.18
CA LYS A 47 -20.42 -21.91 -1.42
C LYS A 47 -21.13 -23.12 -2.05
N GLY A 48 -22.38 -23.42 -1.64
CA GLY A 48 -23.26 -24.36 -2.33
C GLY A 48 -23.25 -25.81 -1.82
N ILE A 49 -22.56 -26.09 -0.71
CA ILE A 49 -22.51 -27.43 -0.12
C ILE A 49 -23.57 -27.52 0.98
N SER A 50 -24.63 -28.29 0.72
CA SER A 50 -25.71 -28.53 1.70
C SER A 50 -25.17 -29.10 3.02
N LYS A 51 -25.76 -28.71 4.16
CA LYS A 51 -25.37 -29.17 5.51
C LYS A 51 -25.19 -30.70 5.63
N VAL A 52 -26.10 -31.47 5.03
CA VAL A 52 -26.05 -32.95 5.05
C VAL A 52 -24.79 -33.50 4.39
N LYS A 53 -24.21 -32.78 3.42
CA LYS A 53 -23.01 -33.19 2.68
C LYS A 53 -21.69 -32.69 3.29
N HIS A 54 -21.72 -31.83 4.32
CA HIS A 54 -20.52 -31.23 4.90
C HIS A 54 -19.48 -32.28 5.28
N ASN A 55 -19.89 -33.30 6.05
CA ASN A 55 -18.98 -34.37 6.47
C ASN A 55 -18.36 -35.11 5.27
N SER A 56 -19.19 -35.56 4.33
CA SER A 56 -18.70 -36.27 3.13
C SER A 56 -17.75 -35.40 2.29
N TYR A 57 -17.99 -34.09 2.24
CA TYR A 57 -17.16 -33.15 1.50
C TYR A 57 -15.80 -32.97 2.17
N ILE A 58 -15.76 -32.65 3.47
CA ILE A 58 -14.50 -32.44 4.17
C ILE A 58 -13.67 -33.71 4.24
N SER A 59 -14.29 -34.88 4.42
CA SER A 59 -13.60 -36.17 4.44
C SER A 59 -12.93 -36.43 3.09
N LYS A 60 -13.61 -36.12 1.98
CA LYS A 60 -13.06 -36.23 0.63
C LYS A 60 -11.88 -35.26 0.43
N VAL A 61 -12.02 -34.00 0.80
CA VAL A 61 -10.97 -32.97 0.64
C VAL A 61 -9.72 -33.29 1.46
N LEU A 62 -9.92 -33.70 2.71
CA LEU A 62 -8.83 -34.04 3.63
C LEU A 62 -8.26 -35.44 3.39
N GLN A 63 -8.91 -36.26 2.56
CA GLN A 63 -8.56 -37.67 2.34
C GLN A 63 -8.54 -38.49 3.65
N ILE A 64 -9.57 -38.28 4.47
CA ILE A 64 -9.76 -38.97 5.75
C ILE A 64 -11.08 -39.76 5.74
N THR A 65 -11.26 -40.65 6.71
CA THR A 65 -12.51 -41.41 6.84
C THR A 65 -13.69 -40.50 7.19
N THR A 66 -14.91 -40.95 6.86
CA THR A 66 -16.17 -40.26 7.22
C THR A 66 -16.33 -40.08 8.73
N SER A 67 -15.82 -41.03 9.53
CA SER A 67 -15.81 -40.94 10.99
C SER A 67 -14.83 -39.88 11.50
N ALA A 68 -13.63 -39.80 10.91
CA ALA A 68 -12.65 -38.77 11.27
C ALA A 68 -13.13 -37.35 10.88
N GLY A 69 -13.80 -37.21 9.72
CA GLY A 69 -14.44 -35.95 9.34
C GLY A 69 -15.53 -35.53 10.33
N TYR A 70 -16.39 -36.47 10.74
CA TYR A 70 -17.45 -36.20 11.70
C TYR A 70 -16.87 -35.71 13.04
N LYS A 71 -15.80 -36.36 13.53
CA LYS A 71 -15.09 -35.95 14.76
C LYS A 71 -14.49 -34.54 14.67
N LYS A 72 -14.14 -34.06 13.48
CA LYS A 72 -13.68 -32.67 13.29
C LYS A 72 -14.83 -31.67 13.29
N LEU A 73 -15.98 -32.04 12.72
CA LEU A 73 -17.16 -31.16 12.65
C LEU A 73 -17.94 -31.08 13.96
N ASN A 74 -17.77 -32.04 14.88
CA ASN A 74 -18.42 -32.01 16.19
C ASN A 74 -17.48 -31.56 17.33
N GLY A 75 -16.25 -31.17 17.00
CA GLY A 75 -15.26 -30.69 17.98
C GLY A 75 -14.54 -31.78 18.78
N ALA A 76 -14.77 -33.07 18.51
CA ALA A 76 -14.04 -34.17 19.16
C ALA A 76 -12.56 -34.25 18.76
N THR A 77 -12.13 -33.57 17.69
CA THR A 77 -10.73 -33.51 17.26
C THR A 77 -10.42 -32.12 16.70
N LYS A 78 -9.29 -31.55 17.10
CA LYS A 78 -8.85 -30.22 16.68
C LYS A 78 -8.59 -30.13 15.18
N TRP A 79 -8.72 -28.92 14.65
CA TRP A 79 -8.35 -28.58 13.27
C TRP A 79 -6.88 -28.20 13.21
N GLU A 80 -6.13 -28.85 12.32
CA GLU A 80 -4.81 -28.36 11.97
C GLU A 80 -4.93 -27.23 10.94
N VAL A 81 -4.02 -26.27 11.08
CA VAL A 81 -3.81 -25.15 10.15
C VAL A 81 -3.90 -25.56 8.68
N GLN A 82 -3.16 -26.59 8.28
CA GLN A 82 -3.09 -27.01 6.89
C GLN A 82 -4.40 -27.65 6.41
N GLN A 83 -5.14 -28.32 7.30
CA GLN A 83 -6.44 -28.91 6.98
C GLN A 83 -7.49 -27.81 6.76
N LEU A 84 -7.48 -26.78 7.61
CA LEU A 84 -8.37 -25.63 7.48
C LEU A 84 -8.15 -24.92 6.14
N ILE A 85 -6.89 -24.58 5.81
CA ILE A 85 -6.52 -23.96 4.53
C ILE A 85 -7.01 -24.79 3.35
N LYS A 86 -6.79 -26.12 3.39
CA LYS A 86 -7.17 -27.02 2.30
C LYS A 86 -8.69 -27.03 2.05
N VAL A 87 -9.49 -27.03 3.12
CA VAL A 87 -10.96 -27.00 3.01
C VAL A 87 -11.44 -25.66 2.50
N VAL A 88 -10.93 -24.54 3.02
CA VAL A 88 -11.30 -23.18 2.58
C VAL A 88 -10.98 -22.97 1.10
N GLN A 89 -9.78 -23.36 0.66
CA GLN A 89 -9.39 -23.25 -0.75
C GLN A 89 -10.21 -24.16 -1.67
N SER A 90 -10.62 -25.34 -1.19
CA SER A 90 -11.41 -26.28 -2.00
C SER A 90 -12.78 -25.76 -2.42
N VAL A 91 -13.30 -24.74 -1.73
CA VAL A 91 -14.55 -24.04 -2.09
C VAL A 91 -14.32 -22.73 -2.85
N GLY A 92 -13.10 -22.47 -3.33
CA GLY A 92 -12.77 -21.23 -4.05
C GLY A 92 -12.91 -20.00 -3.15
N MET A 93 -12.43 -20.09 -1.92
CA MET A 93 -12.34 -19.00 -0.95
C MET A 93 -10.88 -18.89 -0.49
N ASP A 94 -10.38 -17.68 -0.25
CA ASP A 94 -9.08 -17.48 0.38
C ASP A 94 -9.20 -17.37 1.91
N MET A 95 -8.08 -17.43 2.62
CA MET A 95 -8.09 -17.36 4.09
C MET A 95 -8.47 -15.96 4.62
N ILE A 96 -8.30 -14.90 3.83
CA ILE A 96 -8.69 -13.54 4.24
C ILE A 96 -10.22 -13.48 4.30
N GLU A 97 -10.90 -13.93 3.26
CA GLU A 97 -12.37 -14.05 3.22
C GLU A 97 -12.89 -14.93 4.37
N PHE A 98 -12.23 -16.06 4.65
CA PHE A 98 -12.59 -16.91 5.79
C PHE A 98 -12.48 -16.18 7.13
N PHE A 99 -11.38 -15.46 7.35
CA PHE A 99 -11.17 -14.73 8.60
C PHE A 99 -12.14 -13.56 8.77
N LEU A 100 -12.49 -12.87 7.69
CA LEU A 100 -13.56 -11.87 7.75
C LEU A 100 -14.83 -12.51 8.31
N ILE A 101 -15.30 -13.63 7.74
CA ILE A 101 -16.49 -14.32 8.28
C ILE A 101 -16.27 -14.81 9.71
N TYR A 102 -15.06 -15.28 10.06
CA TYR A 102 -14.74 -15.75 11.40
C TYR A 102 -14.85 -14.66 12.46
N TYR A 103 -14.34 -13.47 12.16
CA TYR A 103 -14.34 -12.34 13.08
C TYR A 103 -15.63 -11.52 13.03
N GLU A 104 -16.38 -11.56 11.95
CA GLU A 104 -17.56 -10.72 11.72
C GLU A 104 -18.86 -11.40 12.15
N ASP A 105 -18.81 -12.67 12.54
CA ASP A 105 -20.00 -13.43 12.88
C ASP A 105 -20.70 -12.87 14.13
N ASN A 106 -21.96 -12.47 13.98
CA ASN A 106 -22.78 -11.71 14.93
C ASN A 106 -22.35 -10.27 15.20
N LYS A 107 -21.51 -9.67 14.35
CA LYS A 107 -21.10 -8.27 14.50
C LYS A 107 -21.92 -7.35 13.61
N GLU A 108 -22.23 -6.16 14.13
CA GLU A 108 -22.90 -5.12 13.37
C GLU A 108 -21.88 -4.40 12.49
N ILE A 109 -21.96 -4.61 11.18
CA ILE A 109 -21.07 -3.99 10.20
C ILE A 109 -21.83 -2.98 9.38
N GLN A 110 -21.30 -1.77 9.31
CA GLN A 110 -21.89 -0.66 8.58
C GLN A 110 -20.88 -0.08 7.59
N ASP A 111 -21.35 0.40 6.44
CA ASP A 111 -20.53 1.24 5.57
C ASP A 111 -20.38 2.62 6.22
N ALA A 112 -19.16 3.14 6.24
CA ALA A 112 -18.83 4.40 6.89
C ALA A 112 -17.83 5.24 6.07
N ILE A 113 -17.75 6.52 6.38
CA ILE A 113 -16.71 7.43 5.91
C ILE A 113 -15.74 7.71 7.05
N TRP A 114 -14.45 7.63 6.75
CA TRP A 114 -13.39 8.08 7.63
C TRP A 114 -12.58 9.19 6.97
N ASN A 115 -12.41 10.31 7.67
CA ASN A 115 -11.53 11.39 7.24
C ASN A 115 -10.22 11.32 8.02
N ASP A 116 -9.10 11.16 7.32
CA ASP A 116 -7.76 11.10 7.92
C ASP A 116 -7.08 12.50 8.04
N GLY A 117 -7.85 13.56 7.80
CA GLY A 117 -7.39 14.96 7.72
C GLY A 117 -6.87 15.39 6.35
N ARG A 118 -6.73 14.46 5.39
CA ARG A 118 -6.28 14.74 4.00
C ARG A 118 -7.33 14.40 2.98
N SER A 119 -8.05 13.30 3.18
CA SER A 119 -9.08 12.80 2.27
C SER A 119 -10.12 11.97 3.00
N GLU A 120 -11.30 11.87 2.39
CA GLU A 120 -12.35 10.96 2.84
C GLU A 120 -12.15 9.58 2.24
N HIS A 121 -12.24 8.57 3.10
CA HIS A 121 -12.08 7.17 2.76
C HIS A 121 -13.39 6.43 3.03
N SER A 122 -13.87 5.71 2.04
CA SER A 122 -14.93 4.73 2.26
C SER A 122 -14.35 3.51 2.96
N CYS A 123 -14.96 3.13 4.07
CA CYS A 123 -14.55 2.00 4.89
C CYS A 123 -15.77 1.22 5.39
N LYS A 124 -15.52 0.06 6.00
CA LYS A 124 -16.49 -0.65 6.83
C LYS A 124 -16.12 -0.46 8.29
N VAL A 125 -17.13 -0.26 9.13
CA VAL A 125 -16.97 -0.15 10.58
C VAL A 125 -17.72 -1.29 11.25
N CYS A 126 -17.06 -1.91 12.22
CA CYS A 126 -17.65 -2.92 13.07
C CYS A 126 -17.99 -2.27 14.41
N LEU A 127 -19.26 -2.24 14.77
CA LEU A 127 -19.76 -1.56 15.96
C LEU A 127 -19.88 -2.52 17.14
N TYR A 128 -19.52 -2.06 18.34
CA TYR A 128 -19.93 -2.74 19.57
C TYR A 128 -21.46 -2.69 19.70
N PRO A 129 -22.10 -3.70 20.34
CA PRO A 129 -23.53 -3.68 20.61
C PRO A 129 -24.00 -2.37 21.26
N GLU A 130 -25.21 -1.95 20.94
CA GLU A 130 -25.81 -0.75 21.51
C GLU A 130 -25.86 -0.84 23.05
N GLY A 131 -25.51 0.25 23.73
CA GLY A 131 -25.39 0.29 25.19
C GLY A 131 -24.10 -0.30 25.77
N SER A 132 -23.13 -0.70 24.96
CA SER A 132 -21.81 -1.15 25.47
C SER A 132 -21.04 0.00 26.14
N GLU A 133 -20.57 -0.20 27.37
CA GLU A 133 -19.76 0.77 28.14
C GLU A 133 -18.27 0.80 27.71
N VAL A 134 -17.98 0.50 26.45
CA VAL A 134 -16.61 0.51 25.92
C VAL A 134 -16.30 1.90 25.37
N ASN A 135 -15.24 2.54 25.85
CA ASN A 135 -14.76 3.80 25.29
C ASN A 135 -13.54 3.54 24.39
N THR A 136 -13.67 3.85 23.10
CA THR A 136 -12.62 3.63 22.09
C THR A 136 -12.05 4.96 21.59
N GLU A 137 -10.81 4.95 21.08
CA GLU A 137 -10.13 6.15 20.54
C GLU A 137 -10.96 6.84 19.43
N TYR A 138 -11.72 6.04 18.67
CA TYR A 138 -12.64 6.49 17.63
C TYR A 138 -14.07 6.07 17.95
N SER A 139 -15.04 6.89 17.56
CA SER A 139 -16.47 6.63 17.65
C SER A 139 -17.13 6.76 16.27
N ALA A 140 -18.14 5.94 16.02
CA ALA A 140 -18.99 6.07 14.85
C ALA A 140 -20.21 6.93 15.22
N LEU A 141 -20.54 7.91 14.39
CA LEU A 141 -21.71 8.76 14.52
C LEU A 141 -22.50 8.74 13.21
N LYS A 142 -23.82 8.60 13.31
CA LYS A 142 -24.68 8.63 12.12
C LYS A 142 -25.07 10.07 11.81
N VAL A 143 -24.52 10.63 10.72
CA VAL A 143 -24.78 11.99 10.25
C VAL A 143 -25.47 11.90 8.88
N ALA A 144 -26.66 12.50 8.75
CA ALA A 144 -27.45 12.46 7.51
C ALA A 144 -27.61 11.03 6.93
N ASP A 145 -27.93 10.07 7.80
CA ASP A 145 -28.08 8.63 7.50
C ASP A 145 -26.80 7.89 7.04
N GLN A 146 -25.64 8.54 7.14
CA GLN A 146 -24.34 7.96 6.84
C GLN A 146 -23.48 7.84 8.10
N TRP A 147 -22.87 6.67 8.30
CA TRP A 147 -21.92 6.50 9.40
C TRP A 147 -20.62 7.21 9.11
N ASN A 148 -20.15 7.99 10.08
CA ASN A 148 -18.93 8.75 10.01
C ASN A 148 -18.06 8.42 11.23
N ILE A 149 -16.76 8.29 11.01
CA ILE A 149 -15.79 7.95 12.06
C ILE A 149 -15.09 9.21 12.52
N PHE A 150 -15.15 9.48 13.83
CA PHE A 150 -14.51 10.63 14.46
C PHE A 150 -13.60 10.18 15.61
N PRO A 151 -12.50 10.91 15.88
CA PRO A 151 -11.82 10.79 17.17
C PRO A 151 -12.83 11.06 18.28
N THR A 152 -12.91 10.17 19.27
CA THR A 152 -13.94 10.26 20.31
C THR A 152 -13.86 11.56 21.11
N ASN A 153 -12.67 12.12 21.26
CA ASN A 153 -12.43 13.37 21.98
C ASN A 153 -12.85 14.62 21.19
N ASP A 154 -13.04 14.51 19.87
CA ASP A 154 -13.47 15.63 19.03
C ASP A 154 -15.00 15.82 19.09
N LEU A 155 -15.73 14.80 19.54
CA LEU A 155 -17.16 14.82 19.75
C LEU A 155 -17.48 15.53 21.09
N LYS A 156 -17.84 16.81 21.04
CA LYS A 156 -18.19 17.63 22.22
C LYS A 156 -19.65 17.45 22.64
N ASP A 157 -19.93 17.17 23.90
CA ASP A 157 -21.24 16.75 24.48
C ASP A 157 -22.53 17.56 24.14
N GLU A 158 -22.47 18.64 23.36
CA GLU A 158 -23.59 19.58 23.15
C GLU A 158 -24.50 19.30 21.92
N LEU A 159 -24.25 18.28 21.08
CA LEU A 159 -25.08 18.03 19.88
C LEU A 159 -25.39 16.53 19.66
N LEU A 160 -26.64 16.13 19.93
CA LEU A 160 -27.37 14.94 19.41
C LEU A 160 -26.54 13.64 19.26
N TYR A 161 -26.23 12.98 20.39
CA TYR A 161 -25.39 11.78 20.47
C TYR A 161 -26.11 10.44 20.56
N GLU A 162 -27.43 10.37 20.41
CA GLU A 162 -28.15 9.08 20.54
C GLU A 162 -27.64 8.02 19.54
N SER A 163 -27.04 8.42 18.42
CA SER A 163 -26.48 7.50 17.42
C SER A 163 -24.97 7.24 17.58
N LYS A 164 -24.32 7.77 18.62
CA LYS A 164 -22.89 7.51 18.87
C LYS A 164 -22.69 6.05 19.26
N ARG A 165 -21.81 5.34 18.55
CA ARG A 165 -21.48 3.94 18.80
C ARG A 165 -19.97 3.75 18.89
N SER A 166 -19.54 2.97 19.87
CA SER A 166 -18.13 2.59 20.01
C SER A 166 -17.72 1.61 18.91
N ILE A 167 -16.49 1.75 18.43
CA ILE A 167 -15.99 1.00 17.27
C ILE A 167 -15.11 -0.15 17.74
N GLU A 168 -15.42 -1.37 17.31
CA GLU A 168 -14.57 -2.54 17.54
C GLU A 168 -13.42 -2.61 16.52
N SER A 169 -13.72 -2.36 15.24
CA SER A 169 -12.72 -2.33 14.19
C SER A 169 -13.12 -1.45 13.01
N ILE A 170 -12.12 -0.97 12.28
CA ILE A 170 -12.27 -0.24 11.02
C ILE A 170 -11.57 -1.05 9.94
N VAL A 171 -12.28 -1.38 8.87
CA VAL A 171 -11.78 -2.13 7.74
C VAL A 171 -11.74 -1.24 6.51
N ILE A 172 -10.53 -1.01 6.00
CA ILE A 172 -10.32 -0.26 4.76
C ILE A 172 -9.93 -1.25 3.69
N ASN A 173 -10.73 -1.30 2.64
CA ASN A 173 -10.42 -2.07 1.44
C ASN A 173 -9.81 -1.10 0.43
N PRO A 174 -8.48 -1.04 0.30
CA PRO A 174 -7.85 -0.16 -0.65
C PRO A 174 -8.33 -0.52 -2.06
N LYS A 175 -8.81 0.49 -2.80
CA LYS A 175 -9.16 0.30 -4.20
C LYS A 175 -7.88 0.11 -5.00
N VAL A 176 -7.89 -0.84 -5.93
CA VAL A 176 -6.85 -0.94 -6.96
C VAL A 176 -6.87 0.38 -7.71
N ILE A 177 -5.83 1.20 -7.54
CA ILE A 177 -5.66 2.41 -8.32
C ILE A 177 -5.32 1.93 -9.73
N SER A 178 -6.30 1.95 -10.64
CA SER A 178 -6.03 1.78 -12.07
C SER A 178 -5.20 2.99 -12.50
N SER A 179 -3.89 2.87 -12.46
CA SER A 179 -2.97 3.98 -12.67
C SER A 179 -3.02 4.39 -14.14
N THR A 180 -3.30 5.67 -14.39
CA THR A 180 -2.68 6.38 -15.51
C THR A 180 -1.17 6.13 -15.46
N LYS A 181 -0.51 5.94 -16.62
CA LYS A 181 0.94 5.70 -16.67
C LYS A 181 1.67 6.80 -15.88
N TYR A 182 2.65 6.42 -15.05
CA TYR A 182 3.56 7.39 -14.44
C TYR A 182 4.32 8.12 -15.54
N ARG A 183 4.44 9.43 -15.42
CA ARG A 183 5.06 10.28 -16.41
C ARG A 183 6.50 10.55 -16.03
N ILE A 184 7.41 10.32 -16.97
CA ILE A 184 8.84 10.54 -16.81
C ILE A 184 9.31 11.57 -17.83
N ALA A 185 10.03 12.60 -17.40
CA ALA A 185 10.66 13.56 -18.29
C ALA A 185 12.17 13.27 -18.42
N LEU A 186 12.67 13.19 -19.65
CA LEU A 186 14.10 13.09 -19.95
C LEU A 186 14.59 14.42 -20.51
N LEU A 187 15.70 14.94 -20.00
CA LEU A 187 16.35 16.15 -20.49
C LEU A 187 17.80 15.85 -20.85
N ASP A 188 18.16 16.04 -22.11
CA ASP A 188 19.52 15.93 -22.64
C ASP A 188 19.58 16.69 -23.97
N ASP A 189 20.68 17.38 -24.27
CA ASP A 189 20.84 18.03 -25.57
C ASP A 189 21.23 17.04 -26.69
N ASP A 190 21.65 15.82 -26.32
CA ASP A 190 21.80 14.71 -27.24
C ASP A 190 20.49 13.92 -27.40
N ALA A 191 19.85 14.10 -28.56
CA ALA A 191 18.64 13.38 -28.94
C ALA A 191 18.81 11.85 -28.95
N ASN A 192 20.01 11.33 -29.23
CA ASN A 192 20.24 9.88 -29.24
C ASN A 192 20.16 9.28 -27.84
N ILE A 193 20.64 10.02 -26.82
CA ILE A 193 20.59 9.59 -25.42
C ILE A 193 19.14 9.57 -24.95
N THR A 194 18.39 10.63 -25.21
CA THR A 194 16.98 10.74 -24.80
C THR A 194 16.10 9.72 -25.52
N GLU A 195 16.27 9.48 -26.82
CA GLU A 195 15.50 8.46 -27.55
C GLU A 195 15.85 7.05 -27.05
N SER A 196 17.13 6.73 -26.86
CA SER A 196 17.56 5.43 -26.32
C SER A 196 16.99 5.15 -24.93
N LEU A 197 17.03 6.14 -24.02
CA LEU A 197 16.44 6.00 -22.69
C LEU A 197 14.92 5.91 -22.74
N LYS A 198 14.28 6.66 -23.63
CA LYS A 198 12.83 6.59 -23.85
C LYS A 198 12.39 5.20 -24.29
N GLU A 199 13.10 4.58 -25.24
CA GLU A 199 12.83 3.22 -25.69
C GLU A 199 12.96 2.20 -24.54
N ILE A 200 13.97 2.35 -23.68
CA ILE A 200 14.23 1.42 -22.58
C ILE A 200 13.22 1.55 -21.43
N LEU A 201 12.72 2.77 -21.19
CA LEU A 201 11.85 3.09 -20.06
C LEU A 201 10.36 3.01 -20.41
N SER A 202 9.96 3.32 -21.64
CA SER A 202 8.54 3.34 -22.02
C SER A 202 7.92 1.94 -21.94
N ASN A 203 6.80 1.80 -21.23
CA ASN A 203 6.05 0.54 -21.12
C ASN A 203 4.58 0.80 -20.72
N ASP A 204 3.85 -0.22 -20.27
CA ASP A 204 2.45 -0.10 -19.85
C ASP A 204 2.24 0.74 -18.59
N TYR A 205 3.30 0.95 -17.80
CA TYR A 205 3.30 1.71 -16.55
C TYR A 205 3.93 3.09 -16.69
N TYR A 206 4.81 3.30 -17.67
CA TYR A 206 5.58 4.54 -17.83
C TYR A 206 5.30 5.21 -19.18
N GLN A 207 4.92 6.48 -19.15
CA GLN A 207 4.92 7.37 -20.30
C GLN A 207 6.14 8.28 -20.20
N VAL A 208 6.97 8.31 -21.26
CA VAL A 208 8.24 9.04 -21.24
C VAL A 208 8.21 10.14 -22.30
N ASP A 209 8.39 11.38 -21.84
CA ASP A 209 8.47 12.57 -22.68
C ASP A 209 9.94 13.07 -22.69
N THR A 210 10.44 13.51 -23.85
CA THR A 210 11.83 13.96 -24.02
C THR A 210 11.92 15.46 -24.26
N TYR A 211 13.01 16.05 -23.78
CA TYR A 211 13.29 17.48 -23.85
C TYR A 211 14.75 17.70 -24.22
N ASP A 212 14.98 18.66 -25.12
CA ASP A 212 16.29 19.06 -25.64
C ASP A 212 16.82 20.36 -25.01
N ASN A 213 16.02 21.01 -24.15
CA ASN A 213 16.43 22.23 -23.47
C ASN A 213 15.65 22.51 -22.17
N LEU A 214 16.31 23.23 -21.27
CA LEU A 214 15.80 23.60 -19.95
C LEU A 214 14.49 24.40 -19.99
N LYS A 215 14.32 25.29 -20.97
CA LYS A 215 13.16 26.18 -21.05
C LYS A 215 11.87 25.39 -21.29
N LYS A 216 11.87 24.46 -22.25
CA LYS A 216 10.70 23.61 -22.56
C LYS A 216 10.29 22.78 -21.35
N LEU A 217 11.25 22.12 -20.68
CA LEU A 217 10.94 21.30 -19.51
C LEU A 217 10.47 22.16 -18.32
N THR A 218 11.07 23.33 -18.07
CA THR A 218 10.62 24.24 -17.00
C THR A 218 9.17 24.69 -17.20
N GLN A 219 8.75 24.97 -18.43
CA GLN A 219 7.35 25.30 -18.76
C GLN A 219 6.40 24.13 -18.53
N ALA A 220 6.82 22.91 -18.89
CA ALA A 220 6.04 21.70 -18.65
C ALA A 220 5.87 21.41 -17.15
N VAL A 221 6.93 21.58 -16.35
CA VAL A 221 6.88 21.43 -14.87
C VAL A 221 5.89 22.40 -14.23
N ALA A 222 5.81 23.65 -14.72
CA ALA A 222 4.90 24.65 -14.18
C ALA A 222 3.42 24.33 -14.44
N THR A 223 3.11 23.67 -15.56
CA THR A 223 1.74 23.38 -16.00
C THR A 223 1.27 22.01 -15.54
N ASN A 224 2.06 20.97 -15.77
CA ASN A 224 1.74 19.59 -15.45
C ASN A 224 3.01 18.79 -15.08
N PRO A 225 3.46 18.88 -13.80
CA PRO A 225 4.70 18.25 -13.37
C PRO A 225 4.66 16.73 -13.51
N TYR A 226 5.84 16.15 -13.73
CA TYR A 226 6.08 14.72 -13.91
C TYR A 226 6.26 13.99 -12.57
N ASP A 227 6.20 12.67 -12.63
CA ASP A 227 6.41 11.78 -11.49
C ASP A 227 7.90 11.45 -11.27
N ALA A 228 8.69 11.47 -12.35
CA ALA A 228 10.13 11.37 -12.30
C ALA A 228 10.82 12.20 -13.39
N TYR A 229 12.07 12.54 -13.15
CA TYR A 229 12.94 13.29 -14.05
C TYR A 229 14.29 12.59 -14.18
N VAL A 230 14.81 12.50 -15.40
CA VAL A 230 16.20 12.14 -15.67
C VAL A 230 16.81 13.31 -16.42
N LEU A 231 17.75 14.01 -15.78
CA LEU A 231 18.26 15.29 -16.23
C LEU A 231 19.75 15.19 -16.52
N ASP A 232 20.19 15.61 -17.70
CA ASP A 232 21.58 15.99 -17.87
C ASP A 232 21.87 17.23 -17.01
N TRP A 233 23.02 17.24 -16.36
CA TRP A 233 23.40 18.30 -15.43
C TRP A 233 23.74 19.59 -16.17
N ILE A 234 24.39 19.47 -17.32
CA ILE A 234 24.84 20.57 -18.16
C ILE A 234 24.09 20.47 -19.49
N ILE A 235 23.39 21.54 -19.87
CA ILE A 235 22.68 21.65 -21.15
C ILE A 235 23.18 22.92 -21.85
N GLY A 236 23.93 22.77 -22.94
CA GLY A 236 24.71 23.88 -23.50
C GLY A 236 25.65 24.48 -22.44
N ASP A 237 25.46 25.77 -22.12
CA ASP A 237 26.28 26.49 -21.13
C ASP A 237 25.59 26.65 -19.75
N GLU A 238 24.41 26.04 -19.55
CA GLU A 238 23.59 26.21 -18.35
C GLU A 238 23.50 24.93 -17.52
N THR A 239 23.36 25.08 -16.19
CA THR A 239 23.15 23.95 -15.27
C THR A 239 21.66 23.69 -15.03
N SER A 240 21.30 22.42 -14.83
CA SER A 240 19.94 22.00 -14.43
C SER A 240 19.54 22.44 -13.01
N PHE A 241 20.40 23.16 -12.27
CA PHE A 241 20.17 23.53 -10.88
C PHE A 241 18.88 24.34 -10.65
N LYS A 242 18.61 25.33 -11.52
CA LYS A 242 17.36 26.13 -11.43
C LYS A 242 16.12 25.27 -11.69
N LEU A 243 16.22 24.30 -12.60
CA LEU A 243 15.14 23.38 -12.90
C LEU A 243 14.86 22.44 -11.71
N VAL A 244 15.90 21.91 -11.05
CA VAL A 244 15.74 21.10 -9.81
C VAL A 244 14.94 21.87 -8.75
N LYS A 245 15.25 23.15 -8.53
CA LYS A 245 14.49 24.01 -7.61
C LYS A 245 13.04 24.21 -8.05
N ALA A 246 12.81 24.39 -9.35
CA ALA A 246 11.46 24.54 -9.90
C ALA A 246 10.63 23.26 -9.69
N ILE A 247 11.21 22.07 -9.92
CA ILE A 247 10.58 20.78 -9.66
C ILE A 247 10.19 20.64 -8.18
N ARG A 248 11.11 20.95 -7.27
CA ARG A 248 10.87 20.92 -5.80
C ARG A 248 9.86 21.96 -5.32
N SER A 249 9.58 22.98 -6.12
CA SER A 249 8.55 23.99 -5.85
C SER A 249 7.22 23.71 -6.56
N SER A 250 7.14 22.64 -7.36
CA SER A 250 5.96 22.30 -8.16
C SER A 250 4.88 21.55 -7.35
N LYS A 251 3.72 21.30 -7.97
CA LYS A 251 2.65 20.47 -7.38
C LYS A 251 3.12 19.06 -7.03
N ASN A 252 4.09 18.51 -7.77
CA ASN A 252 4.71 17.22 -7.46
C ASN A 252 6.15 17.40 -6.94
N LYS A 253 6.27 18.09 -5.81
CA LYS A 253 7.57 18.38 -5.16
C LYS A 253 8.38 17.14 -4.77
N ASN A 254 7.74 15.98 -4.62
CA ASN A 254 8.40 14.74 -4.17
C ASN A 254 8.88 13.85 -5.32
N ALA A 255 8.69 14.26 -6.57
CA ALA A 255 9.09 13.49 -7.75
C ALA A 255 10.56 13.07 -7.71
N MET A 256 10.88 11.89 -8.25
CA MET A 256 12.26 11.44 -8.33
C MET A 256 13.05 12.32 -9.31
N ILE A 257 14.28 12.69 -8.97
CA ILE A 257 15.20 13.40 -9.87
C ILE A 257 16.49 12.59 -9.95
N ILE A 258 16.79 12.07 -11.14
CA ILE A 258 18.08 11.44 -11.45
C ILE A 258 18.91 12.43 -12.26
N VAL A 259 20.18 12.61 -11.91
CA VAL A 259 21.10 13.47 -12.64
C VAL A 259 22.16 12.64 -13.38
N LEU A 260 22.35 12.94 -14.66
CA LEU A 260 23.40 12.43 -15.52
C LEU A 260 24.43 13.54 -15.78
N THR A 261 25.70 13.20 -16.01
CA THR A 261 26.73 14.18 -16.38
C THR A 261 27.79 13.57 -17.31
N GLY A 262 28.20 14.32 -18.33
CA GLY A 262 29.30 13.92 -19.23
C GLY A 262 30.70 14.29 -18.73
N GLN A 263 30.82 15.15 -17.72
CA GLN A 263 32.10 15.61 -17.16
C GLN A 263 31.93 15.92 -15.67
N LEU A 264 32.64 15.20 -14.81
CA LEU A 264 32.71 15.53 -13.39
C LEU A 264 33.57 16.78 -13.12
N SER A 265 34.54 17.09 -13.99
CA SER A 265 35.50 18.19 -13.83
C SER A 265 34.96 19.58 -14.19
N GLY A 266 33.84 19.68 -14.92
CA GLY A 266 33.19 20.94 -15.31
C GLY A 266 31.98 21.32 -14.45
N ILE A 267 31.72 20.54 -13.40
CA ILE A 267 30.59 20.77 -12.51
C ILE A 267 30.92 21.95 -11.60
N LYS A 268 29.96 22.87 -11.44
CA LYS A 268 30.00 23.79 -10.31
C LYS A 268 29.73 22.98 -9.04
N ASP A 269 30.80 22.50 -8.40
CA ASP A 269 30.76 21.59 -7.25
C ASP A 269 29.77 22.06 -6.17
N ASP A 270 29.68 23.36 -5.92
CA ASP A 270 28.73 23.91 -4.95
C ASP A 270 27.25 23.68 -5.30
N GLU A 271 26.88 23.76 -6.58
CA GLU A 271 25.48 23.58 -7.01
C GLU A 271 25.06 22.10 -6.98
N ILE A 272 25.96 21.18 -7.37
CA ILE A 272 25.67 19.74 -7.35
C ILE A 272 25.63 19.23 -5.92
N VAL A 273 26.59 19.61 -5.08
CA VAL A 273 26.64 19.23 -3.65
C VAL A 273 25.39 19.73 -2.95
N LYS A 274 25.00 20.99 -3.21
CA LYS A 274 23.75 21.54 -2.69
C LYS A 274 22.53 20.78 -3.19
N SER A 275 22.51 20.32 -4.44
CA SER A 275 21.38 19.55 -4.96
C SER A 275 21.25 18.17 -4.33
N ILE A 276 22.35 17.49 -4.07
CA ILE A 276 22.38 16.20 -3.36
C ILE A 276 21.85 16.39 -1.94
N HIS A 277 22.33 17.42 -1.23
CA HIS A 277 22.01 17.62 0.19
C HIS A 277 20.62 18.23 0.41
N ASP A 278 20.26 19.27 -0.34
CA ASP A 278 19.05 20.07 -0.09
C ASP A 278 17.86 19.65 -0.94
N TYR A 279 18.08 18.97 -2.07
CA TYR A 279 17.03 18.67 -3.05
C TYR A 279 16.86 17.18 -3.37
N ASP A 280 17.54 16.28 -2.63
CA ASP A 280 17.36 14.83 -2.72
C ASP A 280 17.35 14.33 -4.18
N ILE A 281 18.49 14.52 -4.85
CA ILE A 281 18.73 14.01 -6.21
C ILE A 281 19.48 12.68 -6.15
N VAL A 282 19.23 11.81 -7.11
CA VAL A 282 19.95 10.53 -7.28
C VAL A 282 21.04 10.71 -8.33
N GLY A 283 22.28 10.36 -7.98
CA GLY A 283 23.47 10.60 -8.81
C GLY A 283 24.38 11.68 -8.21
N PRO A 284 25.18 12.39 -9.03
CA PRO A 284 25.24 12.33 -10.50
C PRO A 284 25.82 11.00 -11.00
N TYR A 285 25.33 10.52 -12.15
CA TYR A 285 25.92 9.38 -12.87
C TYR A 285 26.74 9.87 -14.06
N GLU A 286 27.94 9.32 -14.23
CA GLU A 286 28.84 9.69 -15.34
C GLU A 286 28.44 8.97 -16.65
N LYS A 287 28.41 9.71 -17.77
CA LYS A 287 28.17 9.17 -19.11
C LYS A 287 29.46 8.51 -19.65
N PRO A 288 29.39 7.35 -20.34
CA PRO A 288 28.18 6.63 -20.75
C PRO A 288 27.55 5.83 -19.60
N ILE A 289 26.27 6.11 -19.32
CA ILE A 289 25.51 5.40 -18.28
C ILE A 289 25.03 4.05 -18.78
N LYS A 290 25.11 3.04 -17.92
CA LYS A 290 24.40 1.78 -18.11
C LYS A 290 22.91 2.00 -17.87
N SER A 291 22.11 2.04 -18.93
CA SER A 291 20.65 2.26 -18.89
C SER A 291 19.89 1.39 -17.88
N GLY A 292 20.38 0.17 -17.61
CA GLY A 292 19.83 -0.71 -16.58
C GLY A 292 19.84 -0.12 -15.17
N ILE A 293 20.80 0.77 -14.84
CA ILE A 293 20.85 1.48 -13.55
C ILE A 293 19.68 2.47 -13.44
N ILE A 294 19.45 3.26 -14.50
CA ILE A 294 18.35 4.23 -14.54
C ILE A 294 17.00 3.52 -14.45
N LYS A 295 16.83 2.45 -15.24
CA LYS A 295 15.65 1.60 -15.18
C LYS A 295 15.42 1.02 -13.79
N SER A 296 16.45 0.46 -13.16
CA SER A 296 16.34 -0.11 -11.82
C SER A 296 15.96 0.92 -10.76
N ASN A 297 16.51 2.15 -10.83
CA ASN A 297 16.12 3.23 -9.93
C ASN A 297 14.66 3.65 -10.11
N ILE A 298 14.22 3.81 -11.37
CA ILE A 298 12.82 4.11 -11.71
C ILE A 298 11.89 3.02 -11.19
N GLU A 299 12.21 1.76 -11.46
CA GLU A 299 11.43 0.62 -11.00
C GLU A 299 11.37 0.56 -9.48
N LYS A 300 12.48 0.81 -8.77
CA LYS A 300 12.50 0.84 -7.29
C LYS A 300 11.66 2.00 -6.73
N TYR A 301 11.66 3.16 -7.38
CA TYR A 301 10.93 4.34 -6.91
C TYR A 301 9.42 4.19 -7.10
N PHE A 302 9.00 3.64 -8.24
CA PHE A 302 7.60 3.35 -8.54
C PHE A 302 7.17 1.95 -8.12
N ALA A 303 8.07 1.17 -7.51
CA ALA A 303 7.82 -0.20 -7.09
C ALA A 303 6.62 -0.23 -6.14
N ARG A 304 5.68 -1.08 -6.54
CA ARG A 304 4.55 -1.56 -5.74
C ARG A 304 5.05 -2.61 -4.76
#